data_AF-A0AA39U4F3-F1
#
_entry.id   AF-A0AA39U4F3-F1
#
_cell.length_a   1.000
_cell.length_b   1.000
_cell.length_c   1.000
_cell.angle_alpha   90.00
_cell.angle_beta   90.00
_cell.angle_gamma   90.00
#
_symmetry.space_group_name_H-M   'P 1'
#
loop_
_entity.id
_entity.type
_entity.pdbx_description
1 polymer ?
#
loop_
_entity_poly.entity_id
_entity_poly.type
_entity_poly.pdbx_seq_one_letter_code
_entity_poly.pdbx_strand_id
1 'polypeptide(L)'
;APAEDLIEYHLIKFDKGYGQNTTDGRRIVYGGPANEEIDIAWEDLDFGTYIRITELEARRLEGPTAPVHHGGGYIISLDVYHQLHCLNYLRMALQPDYYKFRQLPLLGEWRLANSQPAHCINDLRQALQCSADITPMIYDRTLLNGRIAYDPNFEVRRTCRNWDKINNWARE
;
A
#
# COMPACT_ATOMS: atom_id res chain seq x y z
N ALA A 1 -17.73 4.74 -0.39
CA ALA A 1 -16.49 5.53 -0.14
C ALA A 1 -16.38 6.71 -1.13
N PRO A 2 -15.45 7.67 -0.98
CA PRO A 2 -15.22 8.77 -1.95
C PRO A 2 -14.86 8.31 -3.37
N ALA A 3 -14.40 7.06 -3.54
CA ALA A 3 -14.05 6.47 -4.82
C ALA A 3 -15.02 5.35 -5.28
N GLU A 4 -16.22 5.28 -4.69
CA GLU A 4 -17.18 4.19 -4.97
C GLU A 4 -17.66 4.18 -6.42
N ASP A 5 -17.86 5.36 -7.00
CA ASP A 5 -18.33 5.58 -8.37
C ASP A 5 -17.29 5.21 -9.43
N LEU A 6 -16.04 4.95 -9.02
CA LEU A 6 -14.95 4.53 -9.89
C LEU A 6 -14.78 2.99 -9.94
N ILE A 7 -15.58 2.24 -9.20
CA ILE A 7 -15.47 0.78 -9.18
C ILE A 7 -15.92 0.21 -10.53
N GLU A 8 -14.97 -0.33 -11.28
CA GLU A 8 -15.18 -1.11 -12.48
C GLU A 8 -14.39 -2.42 -12.42
N TYR A 9 -14.99 -3.49 -12.94
CA TYR A 9 -14.38 -4.81 -12.94
C TYR A 9 -13.83 -5.16 -14.32
N HIS A 10 -12.58 -5.61 -14.36
CA HIS A 10 -11.96 -6.15 -15.56
C HIS A 10 -11.16 -7.40 -15.22
N LEU A 11 -11.06 -8.32 -16.18
CA LEU A 11 -10.26 -9.52 -16.03
C LEU A 11 -8.80 -9.21 -16.35
N ILE A 12 -7.92 -9.50 -15.39
CA ILE A 12 -6.48 -9.41 -15.54
C ILE A 12 -5.85 -10.75 -15.19
N LYS A 13 -4.84 -11.15 -15.96
CA LYS A 13 -4.02 -12.32 -15.65
C LYS A 13 -2.74 -11.85 -14.96
N PHE A 14 -2.50 -12.34 -13.75
CA PHE A 14 -1.31 -12.00 -12.99
C PHE A 14 -0.04 -12.58 -13.59
N ASP A 15 1.05 -11.84 -13.43
CA ASP A 15 2.39 -12.29 -13.74
C ASP A 15 2.97 -13.12 -12.57
N LYS A 16 3.99 -13.94 -12.87
CA LYS A 16 4.57 -14.88 -11.89
C LYS A 16 5.55 -14.24 -10.90
N GLY A 17 5.90 -12.96 -11.06
CA GLY A 17 6.76 -12.23 -10.11
C GLY A 17 8.25 -12.58 -10.12
N TYR A 18 8.75 -13.34 -11.10
CA TYR A 18 10.15 -13.80 -11.13
C TYR A 18 11.15 -12.87 -11.84
N GLY A 19 10.85 -11.58 -12.01
CA GLY A 19 11.78 -10.63 -12.64
C GLY A 19 12.14 -10.96 -14.10
N GLN A 20 11.35 -11.81 -14.77
CA GLN A 20 11.49 -12.13 -16.19
C GLN A 20 10.47 -11.35 -17.02
N ASN A 21 10.77 -11.15 -18.31
CA ASN A 21 9.78 -10.66 -19.25
C ASN A 21 8.52 -11.52 -19.16
N THR A 22 7.38 -10.88 -18.95
CA THR A 22 6.09 -11.54 -19.07
C THR A 22 5.92 -12.08 -20.49
N THR A 23 5.02 -13.05 -20.67
CA THR A 23 4.70 -13.62 -22.01
C THR A 23 4.17 -12.58 -23.01
N ASP A 24 3.76 -11.39 -22.56
CA ASP A 24 3.35 -10.25 -23.39
C ASP A 24 4.45 -9.17 -23.55
N GLY A 25 5.68 -9.44 -23.12
CA GLY A 25 6.84 -8.56 -23.32
C GLY A 25 6.97 -7.40 -22.34
N ARG A 26 6.14 -7.33 -21.28
CA ARG A 26 6.29 -6.34 -20.20
C ARG A 26 7.42 -6.74 -19.25
N ARG A 27 8.24 -5.77 -18.88
CA ARG A 27 9.30 -5.93 -17.89
C ARG A 27 8.69 -5.87 -16.48
N ILE A 28 9.07 -6.79 -15.61
CA ILE A 28 8.63 -6.77 -14.20
C ILE A 28 9.43 -5.69 -13.47
N VAL A 29 8.76 -4.58 -13.13
CA VAL A 29 9.39 -3.41 -12.48
C VAL A 29 9.16 -3.38 -10.95
N TYR A 30 8.37 -4.31 -10.40
CA TYR A 30 7.96 -4.25 -8.98
C TYR A 30 8.68 -5.24 -8.06
N GLY A 31 9.57 -6.08 -8.60
CA GLY A 31 10.32 -7.09 -7.83
C GLY A 31 11.71 -7.34 -8.39
N GLY A 32 12.61 -7.84 -7.54
CA GLY A 32 14.01 -8.12 -7.88
C GLY A 32 14.99 -7.42 -6.95
N PRO A 33 16.31 -7.50 -7.24
CA PRO A 33 17.32 -6.70 -6.54
C PRO A 33 17.01 -5.22 -6.66
N ALA A 34 17.13 -4.49 -5.55
CA ALA A 34 16.83 -3.08 -5.44
C ALA A 34 17.66 -2.30 -6.45
N ASN A 35 16.95 -1.41 -7.15
CA ASN A 35 17.49 -0.52 -8.15
C ASN A 35 16.51 0.65 -8.33
N GLU A 36 16.99 1.70 -9.00
CA GLU A 36 16.24 2.93 -9.22
C GLU A 36 14.93 2.72 -9.99
N GLU A 37 14.91 1.80 -10.96
CA GLU A 37 13.72 1.50 -11.76
C GLU A 37 12.59 0.93 -10.88
N ILE A 38 12.94 0.03 -9.96
CA ILE A 38 12.00 -0.53 -8.99
C ILE A 38 11.52 0.53 -8.01
N ASP A 39 12.42 1.37 -7.50
CA ASP A 39 12.05 2.44 -6.58
C ASP A 39 11.07 3.43 -7.24
N ILE A 40 11.32 3.85 -8.48
CA ILE A 40 10.42 4.71 -9.25
C ILE A 40 9.04 4.05 -9.42
N ALA A 41 8.99 2.77 -9.76
CA ALA A 41 7.72 2.08 -9.94
C ALA A 41 6.93 2.00 -8.63
N TRP A 42 7.58 1.76 -7.50
CA TRP A 42 6.93 1.78 -6.19
C TRP A 42 6.53 3.18 -5.73
N GLU A 43 7.31 4.21 -6.04
CA GLU A 43 6.96 5.62 -5.77
C GLU A 43 5.70 6.05 -6.54
N ASP A 44 5.52 5.58 -7.77
CA ASP A 44 4.29 5.81 -8.57
C ASP A 44 3.05 5.17 -7.91
N LEU A 45 3.19 4.01 -7.28
CA LEU A 45 2.10 3.36 -6.53
C LEU A 45 1.79 4.06 -5.19
N ASP A 46 2.79 4.66 -4.54
CA ASP A 46 2.66 5.29 -3.22
C ASP A 46 2.05 6.71 -3.29
N PHE A 47 1.87 7.27 -4.49
CA PHE A 47 1.32 8.62 -4.68
C PHE A 47 -0.07 8.80 -4.03
N GLY A 48 -0.86 7.73 -3.90
CA GLY A 48 -2.18 7.76 -3.30
C GLY A 48 -2.21 7.73 -1.76
N THR A 49 -1.06 7.71 -1.08
CA THR A 49 -1.01 7.57 0.39
C THR A 49 -1.62 8.76 1.12
N TYR A 50 -1.54 9.97 0.56
CA TYR A 50 -2.18 11.16 1.11
C TYR A 50 -3.10 11.84 0.10
N ILE A 51 -4.40 11.69 0.30
CA ILE A 51 -5.43 12.26 -0.54
C ILE A 51 -6.07 13.43 0.20
N ARG A 52 -6.12 14.59 -0.47
CA ARG A 52 -6.87 15.75 0.02
C ARG A 52 -8.31 15.68 -0.46
N ILE A 53 -9.24 15.74 0.47
CA ILE A 53 -10.68 15.82 0.20
C ILE A 53 -11.25 17.16 0.67
N THR A 54 -12.37 17.54 0.07
CA THR A 54 -13.17 18.70 0.46
C THR A 54 -13.86 18.48 1.80
N GLU A 55 -14.32 19.55 2.43
CA GLU A 55 -15.16 19.45 3.63
C GLU A 55 -16.45 18.68 3.38
N LEU A 56 -17.06 18.83 2.19
CA LEU A 56 -18.29 18.13 1.84
C LEU A 56 -18.07 16.61 1.78
N GLU A 57 -16.94 16.16 1.22
CA GLU A 57 -16.55 14.76 1.20
C GLU A 57 -16.19 14.25 2.60
N ALA A 58 -15.48 15.05 3.40
CA ALA A 58 -15.12 14.68 4.78
C ALA A 58 -16.35 14.43 5.67
N ARG A 59 -17.43 15.19 5.46
CA ARG A 59 -18.71 14.98 6.17
C ARG A 59 -19.41 13.65 5.84
N ARG A 60 -19.00 12.96 4.77
CA ARG A 60 -19.55 11.65 4.38
C ARG A 60 -18.76 10.48 4.96
N LEU A 61 -17.64 10.74 5.64
CA LEU A 61 -16.86 9.71 6.31
C LEU A 61 -17.58 9.22 7.57
N GLU A 62 -17.25 8.01 8.02
CA GLU A 62 -17.83 7.44 9.24
C GLU A 62 -17.33 8.13 10.51
N GLY A 63 -16.16 8.76 10.45
CA GLY A 63 -15.51 9.47 11.55
C GLY A 63 -14.79 10.73 11.07
N PRO A 64 -14.45 11.64 12.00
CA PRO A 64 -13.69 12.84 11.67
C PRO A 64 -12.27 12.47 11.22
N THR A 65 -11.75 13.22 10.26
CA THR A 65 -10.33 13.11 9.86
C THR A 65 -9.64 14.46 10.04
N ALA A 66 -8.31 14.45 10.12
CA ALA A 66 -7.52 15.64 10.35
C ALA A 66 -7.66 16.67 9.21
N PRO A 67 -7.79 17.97 9.52
CA PRO A 67 -7.68 19.02 8.52
C PRO A 67 -6.22 19.14 8.05
N VAL A 68 -6.03 19.53 6.80
CA VAL A 68 -4.69 19.87 6.28
C VAL A 68 -4.15 21.08 7.02
N HIS A 69 -2.88 21.02 7.45
CA HIS A 69 -2.25 22.02 8.33
C HIS A 69 -2.37 23.47 7.82
N HIS A 70 -2.20 23.69 6.52
CA HIS A 70 -2.30 25.02 5.90
C HIS A 70 -3.71 25.35 5.38
N GLY A 71 -4.72 24.60 5.82
CA GLY A 71 -6.09 24.72 5.37
C GLY A 71 -6.36 24.09 4.00
N GLY A 72 -7.59 24.27 3.51
CA GLY A 72 -7.97 23.85 2.16
C GLY A 72 -8.45 22.40 2.01
N GLY A 73 -8.81 21.74 3.12
CA GLY A 73 -9.44 20.43 3.08
C GLY A 73 -9.04 19.53 4.24
N TYR A 74 -9.33 18.26 4.06
CA TYR A 74 -9.11 17.18 5.01
C TYR A 74 -8.24 16.11 4.37
N ILE A 75 -7.49 15.37 5.18
CA ILE A 75 -6.58 14.32 4.70
C ILE A 75 -7.20 12.95 4.92
N ILE A 76 -7.13 12.09 3.92
CA ILE A 76 -7.44 10.66 4.02
C ILE A 76 -6.40 9.86 3.24
N SER A 77 -6.46 8.55 3.36
CA SER A 77 -5.90 7.62 2.39
C SER A 77 -6.99 6.65 1.95
N LEU A 78 -6.85 6.02 0.78
CA LEU A 78 -7.58 4.77 0.54
C LEU A 78 -6.74 3.63 1.09
N ASP A 79 -7.38 2.65 1.71
CA ASP A 79 -6.66 1.58 2.40
C ASP A 79 -5.69 0.81 1.49
N VAL A 80 -6.04 0.61 0.21
CA VAL A 80 -5.14 0.01 -0.78
C VAL A 80 -3.78 0.73 -0.89
N TYR A 81 -3.76 2.07 -0.82
CA TYR A 81 -2.50 2.82 -0.90
C TYR A 81 -1.68 2.66 0.37
N HIS A 82 -2.31 2.68 1.53
CA HIS A 82 -1.61 2.39 2.78
C HIS A 82 -1.04 0.95 2.82
N GLN A 83 -1.80 -0.03 2.33
CA GLN A 83 -1.33 -1.41 2.21
C GLN A 83 -0.12 -1.53 1.27
N LEU A 84 -0.16 -0.84 0.11
CA LEU A 84 0.96 -0.79 -0.84
C LEU A 84 2.19 -0.07 -0.24
N HIS A 85 1.98 1.03 0.48
CA HIS A 85 3.00 1.75 1.23
C HIS A 85 3.71 0.82 2.23
N CYS A 86 2.94 0.13 3.09
CA CYS A 86 3.50 -0.84 4.04
C CYS A 86 4.27 -1.97 3.33
N LEU A 87 3.74 -2.48 2.21
CA LEU A 87 4.40 -3.51 1.43
C LEU A 87 5.74 -3.02 0.83
N ASN A 88 5.81 -1.76 0.39
CA ASN A 88 7.04 -1.13 -0.07
C ASN A 88 8.08 -1.00 1.06
N TYR A 89 7.65 -0.59 2.26
CA TYR A 89 8.53 -0.55 3.44
C TYR A 89 9.10 -1.93 3.76
N LEU A 90 8.29 -2.99 3.70
CA LEU A 90 8.75 -4.37 3.87
C LEU A 90 9.73 -4.78 2.77
N ARG A 91 9.45 -4.45 1.51
CA ARG A 91 10.36 -4.69 0.37
C ARG A 91 11.73 -4.05 0.63
N MET A 92 11.76 -2.81 1.10
CA MET A 92 13.01 -2.10 1.42
C MET A 92 13.74 -2.73 2.61
N ALA A 93 13.02 -3.07 3.68
CA ALA A 93 13.58 -3.71 4.87
C ALA A 93 14.24 -5.07 4.58
N LEU A 94 13.78 -5.77 3.53
CA LEU A 94 14.36 -7.04 3.07
C LEU A 94 15.65 -6.86 2.26
N GLN A 95 16.05 -5.63 1.91
CA GLN A 95 17.29 -5.37 1.17
C GLN A 95 18.16 -4.31 1.87
N PRO A 96 18.57 -4.58 3.12
CA PRO A 96 19.24 -3.58 3.94
C PRO A 96 20.55 -3.10 3.32
N ASP A 97 21.29 -3.93 2.59
CA ASP A 97 22.56 -3.52 1.96
C ASP A 97 22.39 -2.37 0.96
N TYR A 98 21.28 -2.32 0.23
CA TYR A 98 20.97 -1.23 -0.69
C TYR A 98 20.39 -0.01 0.07
N TYR A 99 19.54 -0.25 1.07
CA TYR A 99 18.83 0.83 1.79
C TYR A 99 19.52 1.32 3.08
N LYS A 100 20.71 0.81 3.43
CA LYS A 100 21.52 1.19 4.61
C LYS A 100 21.82 2.69 4.71
N PHE A 101 21.62 3.46 3.64
CA PHE A 101 21.75 4.92 3.60
C PHE A 101 20.43 5.70 3.79
N ARG A 102 19.27 5.04 3.81
CA ARG A 102 17.95 5.64 4.10
C ARG A 102 17.41 5.08 5.42
N GLN A 103 17.98 5.50 6.57
CA GLN A 103 17.45 5.36 7.95
C GLN A 103 16.34 4.30 8.22
N LEU A 104 16.52 3.05 7.81
CA LEU A 104 15.65 1.94 8.20
C LEU A 104 16.41 1.12 9.24
N PRO A 105 16.22 1.38 10.54
CA PRO A 105 16.73 0.48 11.56
C PRO A 105 15.77 -0.68 11.59
N LEU A 106 16.13 -1.83 10.98
CA LEU A 106 15.68 -3.17 11.37
C LEU A 106 16.20 -4.21 10.36
N LEU A 107 16.54 -5.39 10.91
CA LEU A 107 16.94 -6.65 10.27
C LEU A 107 18.43 -6.76 9.89
N GLY A 108 19.12 -7.55 10.73
CA GLY A 108 20.48 -8.02 10.50
C GLY A 108 20.60 -8.92 9.27
N GLU A 109 21.85 -9.13 8.86
CA GLU A 109 22.32 -9.74 7.61
C GLU A 109 21.54 -11.00 7.19
N TRP A 110 20.48 -10.81 6.40
CA TRP A 110 19.89 -11.87 5.59
C TRP A 110 20.12 -11.55 4.12
N ARG A 111 21.01 -12.34 3.51
CA ARG A 111 21.34 -12.34 2.08
C ARG A 111 20.08 -12.61 1.25
N LEU A 112 19.46 -11.58 0.71
CA LEU A 112 18.31 -11.71 -0.19
C LEU A 112 18.67 -11.26 -1.61
N ALA A 113 19.63 -11.98 -2.19
CA ALA A 113 19.80 -12.10 -3.64
C ALA A 113 18.94 -13.25 -4.22
N ASN A 114 17.91 -13.70 -3.49
CA ASN A 114 17.08 -14.85 -3.87
C ASN A 114 15.78 -14.36 -4.52
N SER A 115 15.30 -15.10 -5.53
CA SER A 115 14.06 -14.86 -6.27
C SER A 115 12.76 -14.94 -5.44
N GLN A 116 12.85 -15.42 -4.19
CA GLN A 116 11.71 -15.78 -3.34
C GLN A 116 11.05 -14.62 -2.56
N PRO A 117 11.77 -13.67 -1.97
CA PRO A 117 11.10 -12.46 -1.45
C PRO A 117 10.48 -11.61 -2.57
N ALA A 118 11.15 -11.52 -3.72
CA ALA A 118 10.70 -10.70 -4.84
C ALA A 118 9.35 -11.16 -5.43
N HIS A 119 9.16 -12.47 -5.67
CA HIS A 119 7.85 -12.94 -6.17
C HIS A 119 6.74 -12.76 -5.13
N CYS A 120 7.01 -12.99 -3.83
CA CYS A 120 6.03 -12.75 -2.78
C CYS A 120 5.60 -11.29 -2.72
N ILE A 121 6.55 -10.36 -2.79
CA ILE A 121 6.26 -8.92 -2.82
C ILE A 121 5.39 -8.57 -4.03
N ASN A 122 5.70 -9.07 -5.22
CA ASN A 122 4.90 -8.79 -6.40
C ASN A 122 3.52 -9.48 -6.36
N ASP A 123 3.42 -10.71 -5.86
CA ASP A 123 2.16 -11.42 -5.70
C ASP A 123 1.21 -10.68 -4.75
N LEU A 124 1.73 -10.24 -3.60
CA LEU A 124 0.99 -9.41 -2.66
C LEU A 124 0.56 -8.08 -3.31
N ARG A 125 1.45 -7.38 -4.02
CA ARG A 125 1.10 -6.15 -4.75
C ARG A 125 -0.07 -6.39 -5.71
N GLN A 126 -0.01 -7.46 -6.53
CA GLN A 126 -1.08 -7.82 -7.46
C GLN A 126 -2.40 -8.11 -6.75
N ALA A 127 -2.35 -8.86 -5.64
CA ALA A 127 -3.53 -9.14 -4.84
C ALA A 127 -4.15 -7.86 -4.27
N LEU A 128 -3.33 -6.97 -3.68
CA LEU A 128 -3.77 -5.69 -3.12
C LEU A 128 -4.45 -4.80 -4.18
N GLN A 129 -3.85 -4.66 -5.36
CA GLN A 129 -4.44 -3.86 -6.45
C GLN A 129 -5.70 -4.50 -7.05
N CYS A 130 -5.79 -5.83 -7.08
CA CYS A 130 -6.97 -6.52 -7.58
C CYS A 130 -8.15 -6.48 -6.61
N SER A 131 -7.90 -6.49 -5.30
CA SER A 131 -8.95 -6.31 -4.29
C SER A 131 -9.24 -4.85 -3.96
N ALA A 132 -8.32 -3.95 -4.29
CA ALA A 132 -8.29 -2.51 -4.00
C ALA A 132 -9.33 -2.06 -2.97
N ASP A 133 -8.97 -2.13 -1.69
CA ASP A 133 -9.84 -1.63 -0.63
C ASP A 133 -9.88 -0.09 -0.69
N ILE A 134 -11.02 0.44 -1.13
CA ILE A 134 -11.27 1.88 -1.25
C ILE A 134 -11.86 2.49 0.03
N THR A 135 -11.90 1.75 1.14
CA THR A 135 -12.33 2.28 2.43
C THR A 135 -11.41 3.44 2.83
N PRO A 136 -11.96 4.63 3.16
CA PRO A 136 -11.15 5.74 3.62
C PRO A 136 -10.51 5.43 4.96
N MET A 137 -9.19 5.49 5.00
CA MET A 137 -8.45 5.60 6.24
C MET A 137 -8.42 7.07 6.67
N ILE A 138 -8.86 7.33 7.90
CA ILE A 138 -8.85 8.66 8.50
C ILE A 138 -7.53 8.87 9.26
N TYR A 139 -7.21 10.13 9.52
CA TYR A 139 -6.00 10.51 10.25
C TYR A 139 -6.35 11.30 11.48
N ASP A 140 -5.68 10.97 12.58
CA ASP A 140 -5.68 11.77 13.79
C ASP A 140 -4.55 12.79 13.73
N ARG A 141 -4.87 14.03 14.15
CA ARG A 141 -3.85 15.09 14.23
C ARG A 141 -3.14 14.99 15.57
N THR A 142 -1.86 14.64 15.53
CA THR A 142 -1.02 14.48 16.72
C THR A 142 0.13 15.49 16.72
N LEU A 143 0.84 15.57 17.85
CA LEU A 143 2.08 16.35 17.97
C LEU A 143 3.25 15.41 18.21
N LEU A 144 4.17 15.35 17.25
CA LEU A 144 5.42 14.60 17.36
C LEU A 144 6.58 15.60 17.43
N ASN A 145 7.30 15.62 18.54
CA ASN A 145 8.43 16.54 18.78
C ASN A 145 8.09 18.02 18.52
N GLY A 146 6.88 18.46 18.90
CA GLY A 146 6.41 19.83 18.71
C GLY A 146 6.01 20.19 17.27
N ARG A 147 6.02 19.22 16.34
CA ARG A 147 5.51 19.37 14.97
C ARG A 147 4.21 18.59 14.81
N ILE A 148 3.34 19.09 13.94
CA ILE A 148 2.10 18.37 13.60
C ILE A 148 2.47 17.10 12.85
N ALA A 149 1.89 15.99 13.29
CA ALA A 149 1.92 14.72 12.61
C ALA A 149 0.48 14.27 12.32
N TYR A 150 0.34 13.43 11.29
CA TYR A 150 -0.90 12.76 10.96
C TYR A 150 -0.70 11.29 11.26
N ASP A 151 -1.41 10.79 12.26
CA ASP A 151 -1.35 9.39 12.66
C ASP A 151 -2.48 8.64 11.94
N PRO A 152 -2.19 7.62 11.11
CA PRO A 152 -3.24 6.85 10.45
C PRO A 152 -4.07 6.08 11.47
N ASN A 153 -5.38 6.23 11.41
CA ASN A 153 -6.29 5.47 12.25
C ASN A 153 -6.74 4.20 11.52
N PHE A 154 -6.26 3.05 12.00
CA PHE A 154 -6.57 1.74 11.41
C PHE A 154 -7.93 1.17 11.82
N GLU A 155 -8.55 1.74 12.85
CA GLU A 155 -9.82 1.29 13.44
C GLU A 155 -11.04 1.81 12.64
N VAL A 156 -11.02 1.57 11.32
CA VAL A 156 -12.11 1.90 10.40
C VAL A 156 -12.91 0.65 10.04
N ARG A 157 -14.23 0.79 9.87
CA ARG A 157 -15.06 -0.34 9.44
C ARG A 157 -14.80 -0.62 7.96
N ARG A 158 -14.61 -1.89 7.63
CA ARG A 158 -14.33 -2.39 6.28
C ARG A 158 -15.32 -3.47 5.89
N THR A 159 -15.58 -3.59 4.60
CA THR A 159 -16.38 -4.70 4.06
C THR A 159 -15.44 -5.84 3.67
N CYS A 160 -15.43 -6.91 4.48
CA CYS A 160 -14.55 -8.06 4.25
C CYS A 160 -15.35 -9.26 3.72
N ARG A 161 -14.67 -10.11 2.93
CA ARG A 161 -15.15 -11.49 2.72
C ARG A 161 -15.16 -12.21 4.07
N ASN A 162 -16.12 -13.10 4.28
CA ASN A 162 -16.20 -13.87 5.52
C ASN A 162 -15.01 -14.84 5.61
N TRP A 163 -13.99 -14.47 6.39
CA TRP A 163 -12.77 -15.24 6.54
C TRP A 163 -13.02 -16.63 7.13
N ASP A 164 -13.88 -16.72 8.16
CA ASP A 164 -14.15 -17.99 8.83
C ASP A 164 -14.74 -19.02 7.87
N LYS A 165 -15.68 -18.62 7.01
CA LYS A 165 -16.25 -19.50 5.99
C LYS A 165 -15.20 -19.97 4.98
N ILE A 166 -14.34 -19.07 4.51
CA ILE A 166 -13.26 -19.40 3.54
C ILE A 166 -12.25 -20.35 4.19
N ASN A 167 -11.80 -20.03 5.41
CA ASN A 167 -10.81 -20.82 6.13
C ASN A 167 -11.35 -22.20 6.55
N ASN A 168 -12.65 -22.30 6.86
CA ASN A 168 -13.29 -23.59 7.13
C ASN A 168 -13.35 -24.44 5.86
N TRP A 169 -13.78 -23.88 4.72
CA TRP A 169 -13.79 -24.59 3.43
C TRP A 169 -12.40 -25.12 3.03
N ALA A 170 -11.34 -24.35 3.25
CA ALA A 170 -9.98 -24.76 2.90
C ALA A 170 -9.41 -25.90 3.76
N ARG A 171 -10.08 -26.23 4.88
CA ARG A 171 -9.67 -27.29 5.83
C ARG A 171 -10.47 -28.58 5.65
N GLU A 172 -11.46 -28.57 4.78
CA GLU A 172 -12.20 -29.76 4.33
C GLU A 172 -11.38 -30.55 3.31
#